data_AF-A0A838U2U3-F1
#
_entry.id   AF-A0A838U2U3-F1
#
_cell.length_a   1.000
_cell.length_b   1.000
_cell.length_c   1.000
_cell.angle_alpha   90.00
_cell.angle_beta   90.00
_cell.angle_gamma   90.00
#
_symmetry.space_group_name_H-M   'P 1'
#
loop_
_entity.id
_entity.type
_entity.pdbx_description
1 polymer ?
#
loop_
_entity_poly.entity_id
_entity_poly.type
_entity_poly.pdbx_seq_one_letter_code
_entity_poly.pdbx_strand_id
1 'polypeptide(L)'
;MIVIINAAISVDGKISTRKGDSKISSYMDLKRVHRLRCDVNGILVGISTVLKDDPLLNIRFTSCKKIKKNPTRIIIDSKARLPLDSKIVTTAKDIETIIAVTKSAPKNKLDLLKENNLKIIISGEKGKKVNLDQVFCQLETKFGIKKILVEGGGEINWSIIK
;
A
#
# COMPACT_ATOMS: atom_id res chain seq x y z
N MET A 1 -12.12 -11.71 0.62
CA MET A 1 -11.11 -10.87 1.33
C MET A 1 -11.76 -9.91 2.34
N ILE A 2 -11.12 -9.71 3.50
CA ILE A 2 -11.47 -8.69 4.51
C ILE A 2 -10.63 -7.43 4.26
N VAL A 3 -11.27 -6.26 4.22
CA VAL A 3 -10.60 -4.96 4.04
C VAL A 3 -10.85 -4.09 5.26
N ILE A 4 -9.77 -3.62 5.89
CA ILE A 4 -9.83 -2.66 7.00
C ILE A 4 -9.31 -1.33 6.47
N ILE A 5 -10.11 -0.26 6.54
CA ILE A 5 -9.64 1.09 6.23
C ILE A 5 -9.22 1.76 7.54
N ASN A 6 -8.02 2.34 7.55
CA ASN A 6 -7.54 3.18 8.64
C ASN A 6 -7.21 4.58 8.12
N ALA A 7 -7.78 5.60 8.74
CA ALA A 7 -7.51 6.99 8.42
C ALA A 7 -7.41 7.82 9.70
N ALA A 8 -6.43 8.73 9.74
CA ALA A 8 -6.40 9.84 10.68
C ALA A 8 -6.98 11.07 9.97
N ILE A 9 -7.92 11.76 10.62
CA ILE A 9 -8.63 12.90 10.05
C ILE A 9 -8.64 14.07 11.04
N SER A 10 -8.63 15.29 10.53
CA SER A 10 -9.02 16.46 11.29
C SER A 10 -10.52 16.43 11.62
N VAL A 11 -10.95 17.26 12.57
CA VAL A 11 -12.36 17.35 12.99
C VAL A 11 -13.31 17.72 11.84
N ASP A 12 -12.83 18.46 10.84
CA ASP A 12 -13.56 18.83 9.63
C ASP A 12 -13.39 17.83 8.47
N GLY A 13 -12.86 16.63 8.75
CA GLY A 13 -12.82 15.50 7.83
C GLY A 13 -11.68 15.54 6.80
N LYS A 14 -10.59 16.28 7.05
CA LYS A 14 -9.44 16.34 6.13
C LYS A 14 -8.37 15.33 6.53
N ILE A 15 -7.77 14.70 5.52
CA ILE A 15 -6.65 13.75 5.69
C ILE A 15 -5.26 14.41 5.51
N SER A 16 -5.24 15.67 5.05
CA SER A 16 -4.01 16.45 4.87
C SER A 16 -4.34 17.94 4.74
N THR A 17 -3.36 18.81 5.03
CA THR A 17 -3.45 20.25 4.74
C THR A 17 -3.40 20.52 3.24
N ARG A 18 -3.70 21.77 2.82
CA ARG A 18 -3.56 22.21 1.41
C ARG A 18 -2.14 22.08 0.88
N LYS A 19 -1.13 22.16 1.76
CA LYS A 19 0.29 21.96 1.42
C LYS A 19 0.69 20.47 1.40
N GLY A 20 -0.23 19.56 1.69
CA GLY A 20 -0.01 18.12 1.67
C GLY A 20 0.54 17.53 2.97
N ASP A 21 0.66 18.33 4.04
CA ASP A 21 1.06 17.81 5.36
C ASP A 21 -0.04 16.91 5.95
N SER A 22 0.31 15.65 6.21
CA SER A 22 -0.57 14.58 6.67
C SER A 22 -0.24 14.10 8.09
N LYS A 23 0.61 14.83 8.84
CA LYS A 23 1.01 14.50 10.22
C LYS A 23 -0.09 14.81 11.25
N ILE A 24 -1.20 14.10 11.15
CA ILE A 24 -2.36 14.23 12.05
C ILE A 24 -2.25 13.26 13.23
N SER A 25 -1.61 12.11 13.03
CA SER A 25 -1.52 11.04 14.02
C SER A 25 -0.62 11.38 15.21
N SER A 26 -1.09 11.05 16.42
CA SER A 26 -0.29 11.07 17.65
C SER A 26 0.52 9.78 17.83
N TYR A 27 1.43 9.75 18.79
CA TYR A 27 2.16 8.53 19.16
C TYR A 27 1.22 7.36 19.54
N MET A 28 0.14 7.65 20.27
CA MET A 28 -0.86 6.64 20.64
C MET A 28 -1.56 6.07 19.41
N ASP A 29 -1.89 6.93 18.44
CA ASP A 29 -2.49 6.51 17.18
C ASP A 29 -1.53 5.64 16.36
N LEU A 30 -0.27 6.05 16.23
CA LEU A 30 0.76 5.24 15.54
C LEU A 30 0.90 3.86 16.19
N LYS A 31 0.92 3.77 17.52
CA LYS A 31 0.94 2.49 18.25
C LYS A 31 -0.28 1.63 17.94
N ARG A 32 -1.48 2.23 17.83
CA ARG A 32 -2.72 1.55 17.43
C ARG A 32 -2.65 1.03 16.00
N VAL A 33 -2.21 1.84 15.04
CA VAL A 33 -2.03 1.43 13.63
C VAL A 33 -1.03 0.29 13.51
N HIS A 34 0.09 0.36 14.25
CA HIS A 34 1.05 -0.73 14.27
C HIS A 34 0.48 -2.03 14.83
N ARG A 35 -0.44 -1.99 15.81
CA ARG A 35 -1.18 -3.19 16.25
C ARG A 35 -2.11 -3.71 15.16
N LEU A 36 -2.78 -2.84 14.39
CA LEU A 36 -3.61 -3.26 13.26
C LEU A 36 -2.77 -3.94 12.17
N ARG A 37 -1.59 -3.39 11.85
CA ARG A 37 -0.63 -4.02 10.91
C ARG A 37 -0.24 -5.43 11.34
N CYS A 38 -0.36 -5.74 12.63
CA CYS A 38 -0.03 -7.04 13.17
C CYS A 38 -1.12 -8.10 12.92
N ASP A 39 -2.35 -7.67 12.67
CA ASP A 39 -3.48 -8.59 12.49
C ASP A 39 -3.90 -8.74 11.02
N VAL A 40 -3.07 -8.31 10.07
CA VAL A 40 -3.35 -8.35 8.62
C VAL A 40 -2.25 -9.08 7.84
N ASN A 41 -2.58 -9.57 6.65
CA ASN A 41 -1.63 -10.21 5.74
C ASN A 41 -0.96 -9.20 4.81
N GLY A 42 -1.60 -8.06 4.55
CA GLY A 42 -1.05 -7.03 3.66
C GLY A 42 -1.43 -5.61 4.07
N ILE A 43 -0.60 -4.65 3.67
CA ILE A 43 -0.84 -3.22 3.82
C ILE A 43 -0.94 -2.61 2.42
N LEU A 44 -2.04 -1.94 2.13
CA LEU A 44 -2.32 -1.33 0.84
C LEU A 44 -2.27 0.20 0.93
N VAL A 45 -1.54 0.83 0.01
CA VAL A 45 -1.52 2.28 -0.16
C VAL A 45 -1.54 2.67 -1.64
N GLY A 46 -2.04 3.86 -1.93
CA GLY A 46 -1.85 4.47 -3.24
C GLY A 46 -0.43 5.02 -3.43
N ILE A 47 0.05 5.02 -4.66
CA ILE A 47 1.35 5.59 -5.03
C ILE A 47 1.56 7.04 -4.58
N SER A 48 0.52 7.87 -4.56
CA SER A 48 0.62 9.26 -4.11
C SER A 48 1.09 9.37 -2.66
N THR A 49 0.73 8.41 -1.80
CA THR A 49 1.23 8.34 -0.42
C THR A 49 2.72 8.00 -0.40
N VAL A 50 3.15 7.04 -1.23
CA VAL A 50 4.57 6.67 -1.30
C VAL A 50 5.44 7.82 -1.81
N LEU A 51 4.98 8.54 -2.84
CA LEU A 51 5.72 9.66 -3.41
C LEU A 51 5.85 10.84 -2.43
N LYS A 52 4.89 11.01 -1.51
CA LYS A 52 4.91 12.11 -0.54
C LYS A 52 5.69 11.76 0.72
N ASP A 53 5.46 10.56 1.25
CA ASP A 53 5.89 10.20 2.60
C ASP A 53 7.05 9.19 2.63
N ASP A 54 7.34 8.54 1.50
CA ASP A 54 8.32 7.46 1.35
C ASP A 54 8.35 6.49 2.56
N PRO A 55 7.20 5.85 2.87
CA PRO A 55 7.03 5.06 4.07
C PRO A 55 7.66 3.67 3.91
N LEU A 56 8.13 3.07 5.01
CA LEU A 56 8.60 1.67 5.01
C LEU A 56 7.45 0.65 5.00
N LEU A 57 6.28 1.01 5.52
CA LEU A 57 5.11 0.14 5.72
C LEU A 57 5.45 -1.19 6.43
N ASN A 58 6.24 -1.10 7.49
CA ASN A 58 6.65 -2.23 8.32
C ASN A 58 6.06 -2.17 9.74
N ILE A 59 6.24 -3.24 10.49
CA ILE A 59 5.95 -3.29 11.92
C ILE A 59 7.25 -2.92 12.67
N ARG A 60 7.22 -1.83 13.46
CA ARG A 60 8.39 -1.33 14.19
C ARG A 60 8.33 -1.55 15.70
N PHE A 61 7.13 -1.69 16.25
CA PHE A 61 6.95 -1.84 17.69
C PHE A 61 6.96 -3.33 18.07
N THR A 62 7.83 -3.68 19.01
CA THR A 62 8.04 -5.03 19.58
C THR A 62 6.81 -5.64 20.25
N SER A 63 5.68 -4.93 20.27
CA SER A 63 4.43 -5.39 20.88
C SER A 63 3.74 -6.54 20.15
N CYS A 64 4.22 -6.95 18.98
CA CYS A 64 3.58 -8.02 18.19
C CYS A 64 4.17 -9.38 18.55
N LYS A 65 3.78 -9.89 19.73
CA LYS A 65 4.22 -11.18 20.28
C LYS A 65 3.93 -12.40 19.38
N LYS A 66 3.08 -12.26 18.35
CA LYS A 66 2.60 -13.36 17.49
C LYS A 66 3.17 -13.38 16.07
N ILE A 67 3.99 -12.41 15.66
CA ILE A 67 4.34 -12.24 14.25
C ILE A 67 5.76 -12.69 13.96
N LYS A 68 5.87 -13.62 13.02
CA LYS A 68 7.14 -14.08 12.45
C LYS A 68 7.56 -13.32 11.17
N LYS A 69 6.66 -12.55 10.52
CA LYS A 69 6.92 -11.89 9.22
C LYS A 69 6.11 -10.59 9.04
N ASN A 70 6.72 -9.56 8.44
CA ASN A 70 6.01 -8.33 8.06
C ASN A 70 4.86 -8.62 7.06
N PRO A 71 3.75 -7.85 7.11
CA PRO A 71 2.68 -7.95 6.11
C PRO A 71 3.19 -7.54 4.73
N THR A 72 2.64 -8.15 3.68
CA THR A 72 2.98 -7.84 2.30
C THR A 72 2.56 -6.41 1.96
N ARG A 73 3.47 -5.62 1.37
CA ARG A 73 3.19 -4.26 0.93
C ARG A 73 2.52 -4.29 -0.43
N ILE A 74 1.41 -3.59 -0.60
CA ILE A 74 0.61 -3.56 -1.82
C ILE A 74 0.49 -2.10 -2.29
N ILE A 75 1.11 -1.78 -3.41
CA ILE A 75 1.15 -0.42 -3.95
C ILE A 75 0.24 -0.32 -5.17
N ILE A 76 -0.74 0.57 -5.13
CA ILE A 76 -1.61 0.86 -6.27
C ILE A 76 -1.00 1.99 -7.08
N ASP A 77 -0.52 1.68 -8.28
CA ASP A 77 0.21 2.61 -9.15
C ASP A 77 -0.06 2.36 -10.63
N SER A 78 -1.08 3.02 -11.18
CA SER A 78 -1.51 2.79 -12.57
C SER A 78 -0.40 2.88 -13.63
N LYS A 79 0.67 3.63 -13.38
CA LYS A 79 1.71 3.97 -14.38
C LYS A 79 3.14 3.55 -13.97
N ALA A 80 3.33 2.74 -12.93
CA ALA A 80 4.65 2.37 -12.41
C ALA A 80 5.56 3.60 -12.16
N ARG A 81 5.04 4.58 -11.42
CA ARG A 81 5.75 5.76 -10.94
C ARG A 81 6.60 5.50 -9.70
N LEU A 82 6.44 4.37 -9.02
CA LEU A 82 7.22 3.98 -7.84
C LEU A 82 8.74 4.17 -8.10
N PRO A 83 9.42 5.06 -7.35
CA PRO A 83 10.84 5.29 -7.51
C PRO A 83 11.67 4.08 -7.09
N LEU A 84 12.72 3.76 -7.84
CA LEU A 84 13.59 2.60 -7.57
C LEU A 84 14.45 2.77 -6.32
N ASP A 85 14.70 4.01 -5.93
CA ASP A 85 15.42 4.42 -4.72
C ASP A 85 14.50 4.58 -3.49
N SER A 86 13.18 4.41 -3.65
CA SER A 86 12.25 4.48 -2.52
C SER A 86 12.57 3.42 -1.46
N LYS A 87 12.26 3.73 -0.20
CA LYS A 87 12.44 2.77 0.91
C LYS A 87 11.70 1.46 0.67
N ILE A 88 10.58 1.51 -0.04
CA ILE A 88 9.80 0.32 -0.39
C ILE A 88 10.57 -0.58 -1.34
N VAL A 89 11.13 -0.03 -2.43
CA VAL A 89 11.86 -0.84 -3.42
C VAL A 89 13.17 -1.37 -2.85
N THR A 90 13.94 -0.53 -2.15
CA THR A 90 15.25 -0.93 -1.61
C THR A 90 15.18 -2.02 -0.54
N THR A 91 14.03 -2.15 0.14
CA THR A 91 13.78 -3.19 1.15
C THR A 91 12.86 -4.32 0.67
N ALA A 92 12.58 -4.40 -0.63
CA ALA A 92 11.66 -5.40 -1.19
C ALA A 92 12.18 -6.85 -1.09
N LYS A 93 13.49 -7.03 -0.89
CA LYS A 93 14.09 -8.34 -0.58
C LYS A 93 13.67 -8.87 0.79
N ASP A 94 13.51 -7.98 1.77
CA ASP A 94 13.20 -8.34 3.16
C ASP A 94 11.70 -8.35 3.44
N ILE A 95 10.96 -7.44 2.80
CA ILE A 95 9.52 -7.30 2.96
C ILE A 95 8.86 -7.48 1.61
N GLU A 96 8.10 -8.57 1.48
CA GLU A 96 7.39 -8.89 0.25
C GLU A 96 6.55 -7.70 -0.23
N THR A 97 6.70 -7.37 -1.51
CA THR A 97 6.09 -6.18 -2.09
C THR A 97 5.44 -6.52 -3.43
N ILE A 98 4.19 -6.11 -3.57
CA ILE A 98 3.36 -6.26 -4.75
C ILE A 98 3.03 -4.85 -5.25
N ILE A 99 3.22 -4.60 -6.54
CA ILE A 99 2.74 -3.39 -7.21
C ILE A 99 1.64 -3.76 -8.20
N ALA A 100 0.49 -3.09 -8.08
CA ALA A 100 -0.62 -3.22 -9.00
C ALA A 100 -0.61 -2.04 -9.97
N VAL A 101 -0.56 -2.34 -11.26
CA VAL A 101 -0.41 -1.38 -12.35
C VAL A 101 -1.47 -1.61 -13.42
N THR A 102 -1.68 -0.64 -14.31
CA THR A 102 -2.51 -0.87 -15.51
C THR A 102 -1.63 -1.23 -16.71
N LYS A 103 -2.26 -1.57 -17.84
CA LYS A 103 -1.57 -1.67 -19.15
C LYS A 103 -0.89 -0.37 -19.62
N SER A 104 -1.06 0.75 -18.90
CA SER A 104 -0.34 2.00 -19.16
C SER A 104 1.09 2.01 -18.64
N ALA A 105 1.48 1.06 -17.77
CA ALA A 105 2.80 1.05 -17.18
C ALA A 105 3.88 0.67 -18.22
N PRO A 106 4.97 1.45 -18.35
CA PRO A 106 6.05 1.15 -19.29
C PRO A 106 6.73 -0.18 -18.98
N LYS A 107 6.92 -1.03 -20.00
CA LYS A 107 7.51 -2.37 -19.82
C LYS A 107 8.89 -2.32 -19.17
N ASN A 108 9.76 -1.41 -19.62
CA ASN A 108 11.10 -1.20 -19.04
C ASN A 108 11.06 -0.93 -17.52
N LYS A 109 10.10 -0.10 -17.05
CA LYS A 109 9.93 0.14 -15.62
C LYS A 109 9.45 -1.10 -14.87
N LEU A 110 8.54 -1.88 -15.47
CA LEU A 110 8.08 -3.12 -14.85
C LEU A 110 9.21 -4.13 -14.71
N ASP A 111 10.09 -4.23 -15.70
CA ASP A 111 11.21 -5.15 -15.65
C ASP A 111 12.23 -4.73 -14.57
N LEU A 112 12.56 -3.44 -14.46
CA LEU A 112 13.38 -2.90 -13.37
C LEU A 112 12.77 -3.17 -11.98
N LEU A 113 11.44 -3.03 -11.82
CA LEU A 113 10.78 -3.31 -10.55
C LEU A 113 10.83 -4.81 -10.19
N LYS A 114 10.71 -5.71 -11.18
CA LYS A 114 10.88 -7.16 -10.96
C LYS A 114 12.30 -7.52 -10.57
N GLU A 115 13.30 -6.92 -11.23
CA GLU A 115 14.72 -7.09 -10.88
C GLU A 115 14.99 -6.66 -9.43
N ASN A 116 14.24 -5.67 -8.94
CA ASN A 116 14.26 -5.24 -7.55
C ASN A 116 13.32 -6.06 -6.62
N ASN A 117 12.91 -7.27 -7.01
CA ASN A 117 12.13 -8.23 -6.21
C ASN A 117 10.65 -7.85 -5.97
N LEU A 118 10.10 -6.92 -6.74
CA LEU A 118 8.66 -6.65 -6.67
C LEU A 118 7.87 -7.64 -7.52
N LYS A 119 6.77 -8.14 -6.98
CA LYS A 119 5.77 -8.90 -7.75
C LYS A 119 4.80 -7.92 -8.40
N ILE A 120 4.38 -8.21 -9.63
CA ILE A 120 3.57 -7.27 -10.43
C ILE A 120 2.20 -7.89 -10.72
N ILE A 121 1.15 -7.12 -10.43
CA ILE A 121 -0.22 -7.39 -10.87
C ILE A 121 -0.57 -6.37 -11.95
N ILE A 122 -0.84 -6.83 -13.17
CA ILE A 122 -1.42 -5.98 -14.20
C ILE A 122 -2.94 -6.08 -14.09
N SER A 123 -3.59 -4.98 -13.77
CA SER A 123 -5.03 -4.86 -13.60
C SER A 123 -5.52 -3.48 -14.03
N GLY A 124 -6.40 -3.46 -15.03
CA GLY A 124 -6.93 -2.25 -15.65
C GLY A 124 -6.33 -1.93 -17.02
N GLU A 125 -7.14 -1.30 -17.86
CA GLU A 125 -6.81 -0.95 -19.25
C GLU A 125 -5.98 0.33 -19.35
N LYS A 126 -5.43 0.58 -20.54
CA LYS A 126 -4.67 1.80 -20.84
C LYS A 126 -5.54 3.04 -20.60
N GLY A 127 -5.00 4.05 -19.92
CA GLY A 127 -5.71 5.30 -19.59
C GLY A 127 -6.73 5.20 -18.45
N LYS A 128 -6.96 4.02 -17.88
CA LYS A 128 -7.88 3.82 -16.75
C LYS A 128 -7.13 3.76 -15.41
N LYS A 129 -7.90 3.74 -14.31
CA LYS A 129 -7.38 3.41 -12.97
C LYS A 129 -7.20 1.89 -12.84
N VAL A 130 -6.39 1.47 -11.86
CA VAL A 130 -6.28 0.06 -11.47
C VAL A 130 -7.67 -0.45 -11.04
N ASN A 131 -8.04 -1.65 -11.49
CA ASN A 131 -9.29 -2.29 -11.07
C ASN A 131 -9.05 -3.02 -9.74
N LEU A 132 -9.59 -2.48 -8.64
CA LEU A 132 -9.33 -3.02 -7.31
C LEU A 132 -9.93 -4.41 -7.11
N ASP A 133 -11.09 -4.72 -7.69
CA ASP A 133 -11.72 -6.05 -7.56
C ASP A 133 -10.83 -7.14 -8.16
N GLN A 134 -10.23 -6.87 -9.32
CA GLN A 134 -9.27 -7.77 -9.94
C GLN A 134 -8.00 -7.91 -9.10
N VAL A 135 -7.50 -6.81 -8.53
CA VAL A 135 -6.34 -6.87 -7.62
C VAL A 135 -6.67 -7.73 -6.41
N PHE A 136 -7.82 -7.52 -5.77
CA PHE A 136 -8.29 -8.24 -4.59
C PHE A 136 -8.45 -9.72 -4.86
N CYS A 137 -9.07 -10.08 -5.99
CA CYS A 137 -9.17 -11.46 -6.45
C CYS A 137 -7.78 -12.11 -6.62
N GLN A 138 -6.83 -11.41 -7.25
CA GLN A 138 -5.47 -11.94 -7.42
C GLN A 138 -4.68 -12.03 -6.12
N LEU A 139 -4.84 -11.07 -5.20
CA LEU A 139 -4.24 -11.11 -3.86
C LEU A 139 -4.69 -12.36 -3.10
N GLU A 140 -5.98 -12.67 -3.14
CA GLU A 140 -6.54 -13.84 -2.46
C GLU A 140 -6.13 -15.15 -3.14
N THR A 141 -6.28 -15.24 -4.47
CA THR A 141 -6.08 -16.50 -5.23
C THR A 141 -4.62 -16.86 -5.48
N LYS A 142 -3.75 -15.87 -5.77
CA LYS A 142 -2.34 -16.12 -6.12
C LYS A 142 -1.39 -15.95 -4.95
N PHE A 143 -1.70 -15.05 -4.01
CA PHE A 143 -0.80 -14.68 -2.92
C PHE A 143 -1.32 -15.13 -1.54
N GLY A 144 -2.53 -15.67 -1.45
CA GLY A 144 -3.13 -16.11 -0.18
C GLY A 144 -3.42 -14.96 0.79
N ILE A 145 -3.44 -13.71 0.31
CA ILE A 145 -3.67 -12.52 1.11
C ILE A 145 -5.18 -12.34 1.29
N LYS A 146 -5.69 -12.60 2.50
CA LYS A 146 -7.13 -12.61 2.80
C LYS A 146 -7.59 -11.45 3.67
N LYS A 147 -6.67 -10.76 4.34
CA LYS A 147 -6.98 -9.61 5.19
C LYS A 147 -5.98 -8.49 4.95
N ILE A 148 -6.45 -7.33 4.51
CA ILE A 148 -5.62 -6.17 4.21
C ILE A 148 -5.98 -4.95 5.04
N LEU A 149 -4.97 -4.15 5.37
CA LEU A 149 -5.12 -2.82 5.96
C LEU A 149 -4.85 -1.76 4.89
N VAL A 150 -5.79 -0.87 4.67
CA VAL A 150 -5.69 0.25 3.73
C VAL A 150 -5.39 1.51 4.53
N GLU A 151 -4.21 2.09 4.30
CA GLU A 151 -3.73 3.24 5.08
C GLU A 151 -3.57 4.52 4.25
N GLY A 152 -3.73 4.46 2.93
CA GLY A 152 -3.20 5.51 2.06
C GLY A 152 -4.11 6.00 0.95
N GLY A 153 -4.51 7.27 1.06
CA GLY A 153 -5.01 8.13 -0.02
C GLY A 153 -6.52 8.24 -0.10
N GLY A 154 -7.04 9.48 -0.09
CA GLY A 154 -8.48 9.74 -0.20
C GLY A 154 -9.11 9.10 -1.45
N GLU A 155 -8.37 9.04 -2.56
CA GLU A 155 -8.83 8.34 -3.77
C GLU A 155 -8.97 6.82 -3.60
N ILE A 156 -8.04 6.19 -2.86
CA ILE A 156 -8.09 4.74 -2.60
C ILE A 156 -9.24 4.44 -1.65
N ASN A 157 -9.36 5.20 -0.56
CA ASN A 157 -10.47 5.05 0.39
C ASN A 157 -11.82 5.19 -0.33
N TRP A 158 -11.98 6.22 -1.16
CA TRP A 158 -13.18 6.41 -1.96
C TRP A 158 -13.43 5.25 -2.94
N SER A 159 -12.38 4.72 -3.57
CA SER A 159 -12.51 3.62 -4.53
C SER A 159 -12.89 2.29 -3.90
N ILE A 160 -12.69 2.13 -2.59
CA ILE A 160 -13.09 0.93 -1.84
C ILE A 160 -14.52 1.02 -1.32
N ILE A 161 -14.98 2.24 -0.98
CA ILE A 161 -16.29 2.46 -0.37
C ILE A 161 -17.41 2.48 -1.41
N LYS A 162 -17.13 2.96 -2.62
CA LYS A 162 -18.14 3.18 -3.67
C LYS A 162 -18.54 1.93 -4.42
#